data_AF-A0A976IMS2-F1
#
_entry.id   AF-A0A976IMS2-F1
#
_cell.length_a   1.000
_cell.length_b   1.000
_cell.length_c   1.000
_cell.angle_alpha   90.00
_cell.angle_beta   90.00
_cell.angle_gamma   90.00
#
_symmetry.space_group_name_H-M   'P 1'
#
loop_
_entity.id
_entity.type
_entity.pdbx_description
1 polymer ?
#
loop_
_entity_poly.entity_id
_entity_poly.type
_entity_poly.pdbx_seq_one_letter_code
_entity_poly.pdbx_strand_id
1 'polypeptide(L)'
;MTGYDEVLGFWFEEISEASWWKKDPAFDQLIRDRFGALHASASRAELFAWRVAPRGRLAEVIILDQFSRNLYRDDARAFALDSMALALAQEA
;
A
#
# COMPACT_ATOMS: atom_id res chain seq x y z
N MET A 1 -2.94 -18.27 0.13
CA MET A 1 -3.10 -16.89 0.63
C MET A 1 -3.47 -16.03 -0.56
N THR A 2 -4.49 -15.19 -0.43
CA THR A 2 -4.78 -14.15 -1.43
C THR A 2 -3.68 -13.10 -1.36
N GLY A 3 -3.45 -12.35 -2.45
CA GLY A 3 -2.40 -11.33 -2.47
C GLY A 3 -2.60 -10.21 -1.43
N TYR A 4 -3.84 -9.95 -0.98
CA TYR A 4 -4.10 -8.95 0.05
C TYR A 4 -3.73 -9.42 1.47
N ASP A 5 -3.79 -10.73 1.75
CA ASP A 5 -3.38 -11.25 3.06
C ASP A 5 -1.87 -11.09 3.27
N GLU A 6 -1.07 -11.13 2.20
CA GLU A 6 0.37 -10.85 2.27
C GLU A 6 0.64 -9.39 2.66
N VAL A 7 -0.10 -8.43 2.10
CA VAL A 7 0.03 -7.01 2.44
C VAL A 7 -0.35 -6.75 3.88
N LEU A 8 -1.48 -7.32 4.33
CA LEU A 8 -1.95 -7.14 5.71
C LEU A 8 -1.03 -7.82 6.71
N GLY A 9 -0.57 -9.05 6.42
CA GLY A 9 0.39 -9.75 7.27
C GLY A 9 1.70 -8.98 7.39
N PHE A 10 2.22 -8.49 6.26
CA PHE A 10 3.40 -7.63 6.29
C PHE A 10 3.18 -6.36 7.15
N TRP A 11 2.07 -5.65 6.94
CA TRP A 11 1.85 -4.35 7.56
C TRP A 11 1.52 -4.42 9.06
N PHE A 12 0.81 -5.46 9.49
CA PHE A 12 0.32 -5.59 10.87
C PHE A 12 1.06 -6.63 11.71
N GLU A 13 1.76 -7.59 11.09
CA GLU A 13 2.40 -8.70 11.81
C GLU A 13 3.92 -8.70 11.68
N GLU A 14 4.46 -8.40 10.49
CA GLU A 14 5.92 -8.45 10.25
C GLU A 14 6.66 -7.19 10.69
N ILE A 15 5.99 -6.03 10.66
CA ILE A 15 6.59 -4.74 11.01
C ILE A 15 5.95 -4.15 12.26
N SER A 16 6.70 -3.30 12.97
CA SER A 16 6.15 -2.53 14.07
C SER A 16 5.51 -1.22 13.58
N GLU A 17 4.53 -0.71 14.32
CA GLU A 17 3.90 0.60 14.05
C GLU A 17 4.91 1.76 14.00
N ALA A 18 6.03 1.64 14.72
CA ALA A 18 7.12 2.62 14.65
C ALA A 18 7.70 2.75 13.23
N SER A 19 7.66 1.67 12.44
CA SER A 19 8.13 1.65 11.05
C SER A 19 7.26 2.50 10.12
N TRP A 20 5.99 2.75 10.48
CA TRP A 20 5.07 3.56 9.68
C TRP A 20 5.50 5.02 9.61
N TRP A 21 6.13 5.52 10.69
CA TRP A 21 6.51 6.93 10.84
C TRP A 21 7.99 7.18 10.58
N LYS A 22 8.82 6.14 10.68
CA LYS A 22 10.27 6.26 10.54
C LYS A 22 10.66 6.47 9.07
N LYS A 23 11.46 7.50 8.81
CA LYS A 23 12.20 7.63 7.54
C LYS A 23 13.39 6.68 7.57
N ASP A 24 13.28 5.59 6.84
CA ASP A 24 14.30 4.54 6.78
C ASP A 24 14.51 4.07 5.33
N PRO A 25 15.62 4.45 4.68
CA PRO A 25 15.88 4.07 3.29
C PRO A 25 15.95 2.55 3.08
N ALA A 26 16.37 1.77 4.07
CA ALA A 26 16.40 0.31 3.96
C ALA A 26 14.97 -0.25 3.96
N PHE A 27 14.09 0.33 4.76
CA PHE A 27 12.67 -0.02 4.75
C PHE A 27 11.99 0.37 3.44
N ASP A 28 12.29 1.56 2.91
CA ASP A 28 11.76 2.00 1.61
C ASP A 28 12.18 1.05 0.48
N GLN A 29 13.43 0.56 0.53
CA GLN A 29 13.92 -0.44 -0.43
C GLN A 29 13.21 -1.79 -0.25
N LEU A 30 12.97 -2.24 0.99
CA LEU A 30 12.21 -3.46 1.27
C LEU A 30 10.79 -3.39 0.69
N ILE A 31 10.09 -2.26 0.87
CA ILE A 31 8.76 -2.02 0.29
C ILE A 31 8.84 -2.06 -1.24
N ARG A 32 9.87 -1.44 -1.84
CA ARG A 32 10.08 -1.46 -3.29
C ARG A 32 10.26 -2.87 -3.83
N ASP A 33 11.11 -3.67 -3.18
CA ASP A 33 11.44 -5.00 -3.64
C ASP A 33 10.27 -5.97 -3.51
N ARG A 34 9.53 -5.90 -2.40
CA ARG A 34 8.39 -6.81 -2.15
C ARG A 34 7.11 -6.38 -2.87
N PHE A 35 6.79 -5.08 -2.82
CA PHE A 35 5.45 -4.60 -3.18
C PHE A 35 5.45 -3.60 -4.35
N GLY A 36 6.59 -3.27 -4.95
CA GLY A 36 6.65 -2.32 -6.07
C GLY A 36 5.82 -2.74 -7.29
N ALA A 37 5.85 -4.03 -7.66
CA ALA A 37 5.02 -4.55 -8.75
C ALA A 37 3.52 -4.54 -8.41
N LEU A 38 3.19 -4.81 -7.15
CA LEU A 38 1.83 -4.78 -6.66
C LEU A 38 1.27 -3.35 -6.61
N HIS A 39 2.08 -2.38 -6.17
CA HIS A 39 1.79 -0.95 -6.23
C HIS A 39 1.52 -0.49 -7.66
N ALA A 40 2.38 -0.87 -8.60
CA ALA A 40 2.16 -0.57 -10.01
C ALA A 40 0.81 -1.11 -10.51
N SER A 41 0.44 -2.33 -10.14
CA SER A 41 -0.85 -2.93 -10.51
C SER A 41 -2.04 -2.22 -9.85
N ALA A 42 -1.92 -1.88 -8.56
CA ALA A 42 -2.92 -1.10 -7.83
C ALA A 42 -3.16 0.28 -8.47
N SER A 43 -2.08 0.98 -8.86
CA SER A 43 -2.15 2.29 -9.50
C SER A 43 -2.91 2.27 -10.85
N ARG A 44 -3.00 1.11 -11.48
CA ARG A 44 -3.75 0.88 -12.73
C ARG A 44 -5.15 0.30 -12.49
N ALA A 45 -5.59 0.25 -11.23
CA ALA A 45 -6.85 -0.35 -10.78
C ALA A 45 -7.01 -1.85 -11.12
N GLU A 46 -5.91 -2.58 -11.33
CA GLU A 46 -5.94 -4.00 -11.70
C GLU A 46 -6.29 -4.91 -10.51
N LEU A 47 -6.27 -4.38 -9.28
CA LEU A 47 -6.65 -5.09 -8.05
C LEU A 47 -8.15 -4.98 -7.72
N PHE A 48 -8.99 -4.53 -8.66
CA PHE A 48 -10.43 -4.29 -8.43
C PHE A 48 -11.17 -5.44 -7.75
N ALA A 49 -10.78 -6.70 -8.00
CA ALA A 49 -11.39 -7.88 -7.37
C ALA A 49 -11.21 -7.90 -5.83
N TRP A 50 -10.20 -7.23 -5.29
CA TRP A 50 -9.96 -7.15 -3.84
C TRP A 50 -11.04 -6.34 -3.11
N ARG A 51 -11.68 -5.41 -3.83
CA ARG A 51 -12.72 -4.51 -3.29
C ARG A 51 -14.01 -5.23 -2.90
N VAL A 52 -14.16 -6.51 -3.26
CA VAL A 52 -15.30 -7.34 -2.84
C VAL A 52 -15.26 -7.62 -1.33
N ALA A 53 -14.07 -7.64 -0.72
CA ALA A 53 -13.90 -7.90 0.71
C ALA A 53 -13.35 -6.66 1.43
N PRO A 54 -13.84 -6.33 2.65
CA PRO A 54 -13.31 -5.20 3.43
C PRO A 54 -11.79 -5.29 3.64
N ARG A 55 -11.26 -6.49 3.91
CA ARG A 55 -9.82 -6.74 4.05
C ARG A 55 -9.03 -6.46 2.77
N GLY A 56 -9.57 -6.86 1.61
CA GLY A 56 -8.93 -6.62 0.33
C GLY A 56 -8.90 -5.13 -0.02
N ARG A 57 -9.99 -4.40 0.26
CA ARG A 57 -10.04 -2.94 0.12
C ARG A 57 -9.05 -2.23 1.05
N LEU A 58 -8.96 -2.66 2.32
CA LEU A 58 -7.96 -2.12 3.26
C LEU A 58 -6.53 -2.31 2.74
N ALA A 59 -6.21 -3.50 2.23
CA ALA A 59 -4.88 -3.75 1.64
C ALA A 59 -4.60 -2.85 0.43
N GLU A 60 -5.59 -2.64 -0.45
CA GLU A 60 -5.46 -1.74 -1.59
C GLU A 60 -5.22 -0.29 -1.15
N VAL A 61 -5.92 0.18 -0.10
CA VAL A 61 -5.68 1.51 0.50
C VAL A 61 -4.26 1.63 1.05
N ILE A 62 -3.76 0.63 1.79
CA ILE A 62 -2.38 0.61 2.31
C ILE A 62 -1.36 0.72 1.17
N ILE A 63 -1.56 -0.02 0.08
CA ILE A 63 -0.67 0.07 -1.07
C ILE A 63 -0.72 1.47 -1.69
N LEU A 64 -1.92 2.00 -1.95
CA LEU A 64 -2.08 3.25 -2.68
C LEU A 64 -1.65 4.49 -1.88
N ASP A 65 -1.83 4.51 -0.55
CA ASP A 65 -1.43 5.65 0.29
C ASP A 65 -0.11 5.39 1.03
N GLN A 66 -0.04 4.35 1.86
CA GLN A 66 1.13 4.13 2.72
C GLN A 66 2.37 3.75 1.89
N PHE A 67 2.27 2.75 1.00
CA PHE A 67 3.44 2.35 0.21
C PHE A 67 3.87 3.43 -0.78
N SER A 68 2.96 4.25 -1.32
CA SER A 68 3.32 5.40 -2.16
C SER A 68 4.30 6.35 -1.45
N ARG A 69 4.09 6.62 -0.16
CA ARG A 69 4.94 7.50 0.66
C ARG A 69 6.34 6.93 0.90
N ASN A 70 6.46 5.60 0.98
CA ASN A 70 7.77 4.91 1.05
C ASN A 70 8.44 4.85 -0.33
N LEU A 71 7.69 4.53 -1.39
CA LEU A 71 8.22 4.34 -2.75
C LEU A 71 8.66 5.63 -3.44
N TYR A 72 8.05 6.76 -3.09
CA TYR A 72 8.29 8.05 -3.73
C TYR A 72 8.60 9.14 -2.70
N ARG A 73 9.43 8.81 -1.71
CA ARG A 73 9.77 9.73 -0.64
C ARG A 73 10.35 11.04 -1.18
N ASP A 74 9.91 12.15 -0.59
CA ASP A 74 10.28 13.52 -0.98
C ASP A 74 9.93 13.87 -2.45
N ASP A 75 9.01 13.13 -3.08
CA ASP A 75 8.57 13.31 -4.46
C ASP A 75 7.03 13.44 -4.53
N ALA A 76 6.53 14.28 -5.44
CA ALA A 76 5.09 14.53 -5.59
C ALA A 76 4.29 13.26 -5.96
N ARG A 77 4.94 12.25 -6.55
CA ARG A 77 4.33 10.95 -6.87
C ARG A 77 3.84 10.21 -5.62
N ALA A 78 4.36 10.53 -4.43
CA ALA A 78 3.86 9.96 -3.17
C ALA A 78 2.36 10.23 -2.93
N PHE A 79 1.82 11.29 -3.53
CA PHE A 79 0.44 11.74 -3.36
C PHE A 79 -0.44 11.51 -4.61
N ALA A 80 0.13 10.95 -5.67
CA ALA A 80 -0.55 10.84 -6.97
C ALA A 80 -1.78 9.93 -6.95
N LEU A 81 -1.89 9.07 -5.94
CA LEU A 81 -2.95 8.06 -5.80
C LEU A 81 -3.91 8.35 -4.65
N ASP A 82 -3.73 9.47 -3.93
CA ASP A 82 -4.51 9.83 -2.73
C ASP A 82 -6.01 9.88 -3.02
N SER A 83 -6.43 10.40 -4.18
CA SER A 83 -7.84 10.46 -4.56
C SER A 83 -8.45 9.07 -4.73
N MET A 84 -7.68 8.11 -5.26
CA MET A 84 -8.14 6.72 -5.40
C MET A 84 -8.20 6.03 -4.03
N ALA A 85 -7.17 6.21 -3.20
CA ALA A 85 -7.15 5.69 -1.84
C ALA A 85 -8.32 6.22 -0.99
N LEU A 86 -8.62 7.52 -1.12
CA LEU A 86 -9.75 8.16 -0.44
C LEU A 86 -11.10 7.60 -0.90
N ALA A 87 -11.32 7.47 -2.20
CA ALA A 87 -12.56 6.91 -2.74
C ALA A 87 -12.78 5.48 -2.22
N LEU A 88 -11.73 4.66 -2.19
CA LEU A 88 -11.81 3.32 -1.63
C LEU A 88 -12.10 3.34 -0.12
N ALA A 89 -11.45 4.22 0.64
CA ALA A 89 -11.69 4.33 2.08
C ALA A 89 -13.14 4.74 2.43
N GLN A 90 -13.81 5.49 1.57
CA GLN A 90 -15.21 5.88 1.75
C GLN A 90 -16.20 4.74 1.50
N GLU A 91 -15.78 3.71 0.76
CA GLU A 91 -16.59 2.51 0.44
C GLU A 91 -16.24 1.30 1.33
N ALA A 92 -15.38 1.48 2.34
CA ALA A 92 -14.85 0.41 3.18
C ALA A 92 -15.76 0.02 4.35
#